data_AF-A0AA43CS39-F1
#
_entry.id   AF-A0AA43CS39-F1
#
_cell.length_a   1.000
_cell.length_b   1.000
_cell.length_c   1.000
_cell.angle_alpha   90.00
_cell.angle_beta   90.00
_cell.angle_gamma   90.00
#
_symmetry.space_group_name_H-M   'P 1'
#
loop_
_entity.id
_entity.type
_entity.pdbx_description
1 polymer ?
#
loop_
_entity_poly.entity_id
_entity_poly.type
_entity_poly.pdbx_seq_one_letter_code
_entity_poly.pdbx_strand_id
1 'polypeptide(L)'
;MKIAVVGGGISGLSTAWLLARKHEVSLFESANYLGGHSNTVDVLLGGRVVPVDTGFIVYNERNYPNLTQLYAALGVATVASDMSFSVSLDAGG
;
A
#
# COMPACT_ATOMS: atom_id res chain seq x y z
N MET A 1 -4.17 15.52 -22.82
CA MET A 1 -4.79 14.19 -23.09
C MET A 1 -5.69 13.84 -21.93
N LYS A 2 -6.76 13.09 -22.18
CA LYS A 2 -7.61 12.47 -21.15
C LYS A 2 -7.19 11.01 -20.99
N ILE A 3 -6.93 10.58 -19.76
CA ILE A 3 -6.41 9.23 -19.45
C ILE A 3 -7.33 8.59 -18.42
N ALA A 4 -7.75 7.35 -18.68
CA ALA A 4 -8.46 6.53 -17.70
C ALA A 4 -7.49 5.54 -17.05
N VAL A 5 -7.50 5.45 -15.72
CA VAL A 5 -6.81 4.43 -14.94
C VAL A 5 -7.86 3.53 -14.32
N VAL A 6 -7.75 2.21 -14.51
CA VAL A 6 -8.70 1.22 -14.01
C VAL A 6 -8.02 0.38 -12.94
N GLY A 7 -8.58 0.40 -11.72
CA GLY A 7 -8.01 -0.17 -10.50
C GLY A 7 -7.36 0.91 -9.63
N GLY A 8 -7.84 1.02 -8.38
CA GLY A 8 -7.42 1.94 -7.33
C GLY A 8 -6.51 1.31 -6.28
N GLY A 9 -5.80 0.23 -6.63
CA GLY A 9 -4.68 -0.28 -5.83
C GLY A 9 -3.44 0.63 -5.90
N ILE A 10 -2.37 0.29 -5.16
CA ILE A 10 -1.15 1.12 -5.08
C ILE A 10 -0.53 1.48 -6.45
N SER A 11 -0.57 0.55 -7.41
CA SER A 11 -0.07 0.79 -8.77
C SER A 11 -0.95 1.80 -9.53
N GLY A 12 -2.27 1.67 -9.45
CA GLY A 12 -3.20 2.58 -10.10
C GLY A 12 -3.18 3.98 -9.49
N LEU A 13 -3.13 4.07 -8.16
CA LEU A 13 -3.01 5.34 -7.43
C LEU A 13 -1.71 6.07 -7.76
N SER A 14 -0.57 5.37 -7.72
CA SER A 14 0.73 5.97 -8.06
C SER A 14 0.81 6.41 -9.52
N THR A 15 0.23 5.63 -10.44
CA THR A 15 0.11 5.98 -11.86
C THR A 15 -0.75 7.23 -12.05
N ALA A 16 -1.95 7.25 -11.47
CA ALA A 16 -2.86 8.37 -11.56
C ALA A 16 -2.25 9.65 -10.97
N TRP A 17 -1.64 9.55 -9.79
CA TRP A 17 -0.94 10.65 -9.12
C TRP A 17 0.18 11.25 -9.97
N LEU A 18 0.98 10.41 -10.63
CA LEU A 18 2.08 10.88 -11.47
C LEU A 18 1.57 11.54 -12.76
N LEU A 19 0.60 10.91 -13.44
CA LEU A 19 0.06 11.40 -14.71
C LEU A 19 -0.78 12.67 -14.54
N ALA A 20 -1.51 12.81 -13.43
CA ALA A 20 -2.37 13.97 -13.16
C ALA A 20 -1.62 15.30 -13.15
N ARG A 21 -0.29 15.28 -12.98
CA ARG A 21 0.56 16.48 -13.05
C ARG A 21 0.61 17.13 -14.44
N LYS A 22 0.27 16.38 -15.50
CA LYS A 22 0.36 16.85 -16.90
C LYS A 22 -0.87 16.53 -17.74
N HIS A 23 -1.78 15.70 -17.24
CA HIS A 23 -2.92 15.17 -17.98
C HIS A 23 -4.19 15.21 -17.15
N GLU A 24 -5.35 15.23 -17.81
CA GLU A 24 -6.65 15.03 -17.16
C GLU A 24 -6.82 13.51 -16.93
N VAL A 25 -6.90 13.09 -15.67
CA VAL A 25 -6.93 11.68 -15.29
C VAL A 25 -8.25 11.34 -14.59
N SER A 26 -8.90 10.27 -15.03
CA SER A 26 -10.04 9.65 -14.34
C SER A 26 -9.62 8.29 -13.80
N LEU A 27 -9.78 8.07 -12.49
CA LEU A 27 -9.53 6.79 -11.84
C LEU A 27 -10.86 6.06 -11.61
N PHE A 28 -10.93 4.79 -11.98
CA PHE A 28 -12.09 3.92 -11.76
C PHE A 28 -11.69 2.77 -10.85
N GLU A 29 -12.41 2.59 -9.75
CA GLU A 29 -12.25 1.49 -8.80
C GLU A 29 -13.63 0.83 -8.60
N SER A 30 -13.65 -0.50 -8.51
CA SER A 30 -14.89 -1.26 -8.34
C SER A 30 -15.32 -1.33 -6.86
N ALA A 31 -14.35 -1.30 -5.94
CA ALA A 31 -14.58 -1.22 -4.52
C ALA A 31 -15.04 0.17 -4.08
N ASN A 32 -15.63 0.24 -2.88
CA ASN A 32 -16.01 1.49 -2.23
C ASN A 32 -14.85 2.16 -1.45
N TYR A 33 -13.62 1.68 -1.64
CA TYR A 33 -12.41 2.18 -0.99
C TYR A 33 -11.22 2.09 -1.96
N LEU A 34 -10.17 2.86 -1.68
CA LEU A 34 -8.91 2.84 -2.42
C LEU A 34 -7.86 2.05 -1.65
N GLY A 35 -6.91 1.43 -2.36
CA GLY A 35 -5.77 0.72 -1.77
C GLY A 35 -5.69 -0.74 -2.18
N GLY A 36 -6.82 -1.39 -2.44
CA GLY A 36 -6.86 -2.81 -2.81
C GLY A 36 -6.22 -3.68 -1.74
N HIS A 37 -5.08 -4.32 -2.05
CA HIS A 37 -4.35 -5.15 -1.08
C HIS A 37 -3.63 -4.31 0.00
N SER A 38 -3.41 -3.01 -0.22
CA SER A 38 -3.01 -2.06 0.81
C SER A 38 -4.26 -1.65 1.59
N ASN A 39 -4.61 -2.42 2.61
CA ASN A 39 -5.87 -2.30 3.34
C ASN A 39 -5.63 -2.27 4.85
N THR A 40 -6.11 -1.21 5.49
CA THR A 40 -6.11 -1.02 6.94
C THR A 40 -7.56 -1.04 7.42
N VAL A 41 -7.86 -1.84 8.43
CA VAL A 41 -9.19 -1.91 9.04
C VAL A 41 -9.12 -1.47 10.50
N ASP A 42 -10.12 -0.72 10.94
CA ASP A 42 -10.26 -0.29 12.33
C ASP A 42 -10.90 -1.42 13.16
N VAL A 43 -10.20 -1.87 14.20
CA VAL A 43 -10.65 -2.93 15.10
C VAL A 43 -10.87 -2.36 16.50
N LEU A 44 -12.00 -2.70 17.13
CA LEU A 44 -12.28 -2.35 18.52
C LEU A 44 -11.64 -3.37 19.48
N LEU A 45 -10.62 -2.95 20.22
CA LEU A 45 -9.93 -3.77 21.22
C LEU A 45 -9.91 -3.05 22.57
N GLY A 46 -10.57 -3.63 23.58
CA GLY A 46 -10.58 -3.08 24.95
C GLY A 46 -11.13 -1.64 25.03
N GLY A 47 -12.12 -1.31 24.19
CA GLY A 47 -12.70 0.04 24.12
C GLY A 47 -11.89 1.06 23.32
N ARG A 48 -10.80 0.64 22.66
CA ARG A 48 -9.98 1.49 21.78
C ARG A 48 -10.08 1.01 20.34
N VAL A 49 -10.13 1.95 19.40
CA VAL A 49 -10.02 1.64 17.97
C VAL A 49 -8.54 1.54 17.62
N VAL A 50 -8.15 0.44 17.00
CA VAL A 50 -6.78 0.13 16.57
C VAL A 50 -6.78 -0.14 15.06
N PRO A 51 -6.00 0.62 14.27
CA PRO A 51 -5.85 0.33 12.85
C PRO A 51 -4.98 -0.93 12.66
N VAL A 52 -5.45 -1.86 11.83
CA VAL A 52 -4.76 -3.13 11.55
C VAL A 52 -4.64 -3.32 10.04
N ASP A 53 -3.41 -3.47 9.55
CA ASP A 53 -3.15 -3.79 8.15
C ASP A 53 -3.42 -5.28 7.87
N THR A 54 -4.24 -5.59 6.86
CA THR A 54 -4.70 -6.97 6.58
C THR A 54 -4.11 -7.59 5.31
N GLY A 55 -3.37 -6.81 4.52
CA GLY A 55 -2.78 -7.28 3.26
C GLY A 55 -1.31 -6.88 3.16
N PHE A 56 -1.05 -5.66 2.70
CA PHE A 56 0.30 -5.12 2.63
C PHE A 56 0.71 -4.47 3.96
N ILE A 57 1.50 -5.19 4.76
CA ILE A 57 1.84 -4.79 6.15
C ILE A 57 3.28 -4.27 6.26
N VAL A 58 4.20 -4.79 5.42
CA VAL A 58 5.62 -4.47 5.51
C VAL A 58 6.25 -4.36 4.12
N TYR A 59 7.28 -3.54 4.03
CA TYR A 59 8.15 -3.43 2.87
C TYR A 59 9.60 -3.28 3.33
N ASN A 60 10.55 -3.38 2.40
CA ASN A 60 11.94 -3.00 2.67
C ASN A 60 12.47 -2.11 1.55
N GLU A 61 13.37 -1.19 1.90
CA GLU A 61 13.85 -0.18 0.96
C GLU A 61 14.64 -0.77 -0.21
N ARG A 62 15.34 -1.90 0.01
CA ARG A 62 16.13 -2.59 -1.01
C ARG A 62 15.27 -3.14 -2.14
N ASN A 63 14.14 -3.76 -1.80
CA ASN A 63 13.28 -4.44 -2.78
C ASN A 63 12.18 -3.53 -3.34
N TYR A 64 11.90 -2.39 -2.68
CA TYR A 64 10.83 -1.47 -3.07
C TYR A 64 11.32 -0.02 -3.29
N PRO A 65 12.35 0.21 -4.12
CA PRO A 65 12.95 1.55 -4.25
C PRO A 65 11.97 2.60 -4.79
N ASN A 66 11.02 2.21 -5.64
CA ASN A 66 10.00 3.13 -6.15
C ASN A 66 8.95 3.49 -5.09
N LEU A 67 8.56 2.53 -4.24
CA LEU A 67 7.62 2.79 -3.15
C LEU A 67 8.27 3.67 -2.08
N THR A 68 9.53 3.43 -1.74
CA THR A 68 10.30 4.28 -0.83
C THR A 68 10.35 5.72 -1.33
N GLN A 69 10.65 5.92 -2.62
CA GLN A 69 10.65 7.26 -3.22
C GLN A 69 9.26 7.90 -3.25
N LEU A 70 8.21 7.11 -3.48
CA LEU A 70 6.83 7.60 -3.42
C LEU A 70 6.49 8.08 -2.00
N TYR A 71 6.82 7.30 -0.97
CA TYR A 71 6.63 7.70 0.42
C TYR A 71 7.42 8.95 0.78
N ALA A 72 8.69 9.04 0.36
CA ALA A 72 9.49 10.24 0.54
C ALA A 72 8.87 11.47 -0.16
N ALA A 73 8.41 11.31 -1.39
CA ALA A 73 7.76 12.38 -2.15
C ALA A 73 6.42 12.84 -1.54
N LEU A 74 5.73 11.95 -0.84
CA LEU A 74 4.47 12.22 -0.14
C LEU A 74 4.65 12.60 1.33
N GLY A 75 5.87 12.54 1.87
CA GLY A 75 6.14 12.78 3.29
C GLY A 75 5.56 11.73 4.24
N VAL A 76 5.39 10.48 3.76
CA VAL A 76 4.83 9.38 4.56
C VAL A 76 5.90 8.85 5.51
N ALA A 77 5.63 8.91 6.81
CA ALA A 77 6.50 8.35 7.84
C ALA A 77 6.41 6.82 7.86
N THR A 78 7.54 6.16 8.11
CA THR A 78 7.62 4.70 8.24
C THR A 78 8.27 4.33 9.56
N VAL A 79 7.97 3.15 10.08
CA VAL A 79 8.51 2.64 11.34
C VAL A 79 9.30 1.37 11.06
N ALA A 80 10.51 1.29 11.61
CA ALA A 80 11.31 0.09 11.52
C ALA A 80 10.64 -1.06 12.28
N SER A 81 10.48 -2.20 11.62
CA SER A 81 9.96 -3.44 12.22
C SER A 81 10.96 -4.55 12.01
N ASP A 82 11.14 -5.39 13.02
CA ASP A 82 11.86 -6.65 12.87
C ASP A 82 10.87 -7.71 12.36
N MET A 83 11.18 -8.30 11.22
CA MET A 83 10.44 -9.43 10.67
C MET A 83 11.43 -10.44 10.09
N SER A 84 11.42 -11.65 10.64
CA SER A 84 12.11 -12.80 10.08
C SER A 84 11.15 -13.68 9.30
N PHE A 85 11.56 -14.12 8.12
CA PHE A 85 10.85 -15.16 7.37
C PHE A 85 11.54 -16.50 7.62
N SER A 86 10.80 -17.49 8.12
CA SER A 86 11.28 -18.88 8.25
C SER A 86 10.38 -19.80 7.44
N VAL A 87 11.01 -20.68 6.66
CA VAL A 87 10.33 -21.80 5.99
C VAL A 87 11.02 -23.09 6.42
N SER A 88 10.24 -24.07 6.87
CA SER A 88 10.74 -25.41 7.16
C SER A 88 10.18 -26.37 6.12
N LEU A 89 11.07 -27.05 5.42
CA LEU A 89 10.77 -28.24 4.64
C LEU A 89 11.39 -29.38 5.47
N ASP A 90 10.56 -30.30 5.95
CA ASP A 90 10.87 -31.42 6.86
C ASP A 90 10.81 -31.10 8.37
N ALA A 91 9.64 -31.39 8.96
CA ALA A 91 9.39 -31.61 10.39
C ALA A 91 10.08 -30.66 11.39
N GLY A 92 10.12 -29.36 11.08
CA GLY A 92 10.27 -28.21 11.99
C GLY A 92 11.00 -28.44 13.32
N GLY A 93 12.26 -28.05 13.39
CA GLY A 93 12.96 -27.79 14.67
C GLY A 93 12.63 -26.42 15.24
#